data_AF-A0A060BSL0-F1
#
_entry.id   AF-A0A060BSL0-F1
#
_cell.length_a   1.000
_cell.length_b   1.000
_cell.length_c   1.000
_cell.angle_alpha   90.00
_cell.angle_beta   90.00
_cell.angle_gamma   90.00
#
_symmetry.space_group_name_H-M   'P 1'
#
loop_
_entity.id
_entity.type
_entity.pdbx_description
1 polymer ?
#
loop_
_entity_poly.entity_id
_entity_poly.type
_entity_poly.pdbx_seq_one_letter_code
_entity_poly.pdbx_strand_id
1 'polypeptide(L)'
;PRDNAKADWYVWADARPDGSPPNNWLSVFGGPAWEWEPRRGQYYLHNFLKEQPDLNFHNPDVIEALLAQAEFWLKRGVNGFRLDAIDYGVHDRRLRNNPPRPRSKSANTSDLAGSPFGMQFQRYNKARPELADLFFKPLRRLTDRYGEELLLGEISGEGAIGRMAEYSAGGGLDIA
;
A
#
# COMPACT_ATOMS: atom_id res chain seq x y z
N PRO A 1 9.56 2.50 20.92
CA PRO A 1 9.14 1.48 21.92
C PRO A 1 8.18 0.47 21.30
N ARG A 2 8.42 -0.83 21.50
CA ARG A 2 7.55 -1.90 20.96
C ARG A 2 6.23 -2.04 21.72
N ASP A 3 6.17 -1.52 22.94
CA ASP A 3 4.98 -1.53 23.79
C ASP A 3 4.37 -0.13 23.81
N ASN A 4 3.37 0.09 22.96
CA ASN A 4 2.49 1.26 22.98
C ASN A 4 1.21 0.95 22.19
N ALA A 5 0.16 1.73 22.42
CA ALA A 5 -1.17 1.51 21.80
C ALA A 5 -1.17 1.57 20.25
N LYS A 6 -0.13 2.09 19.61
CA LYS A 6 0.01 2.19 18.15
C LYS A 6 1.21 1.41 17.62
N ALA A 7 1.74 0.47 18.40
CA ALA A 7 2.94 -0.29 18.03
C ALA A 7 2.78 -1.10 16.75
N ASP A 8 1.56 -1.45 16.36
CA ASP A 8 1.24 -2.21 15.14
C ASP A 8 0.48 -1.36 14.08
N TRP A 9 0.47 -0.03 14.23
CA TRP A 9 -0.18 0.85 13.24
C TRP A 9 0.63 1.04 11.96
N TYR A 10 1.93 0.77 12.01
CA TYR A 10 2.84 0.80 10.87
C TYR A 10 3.44 -0.58 10.66
N VAL A 11 3.99 -0.83 9.47
CA VAL A 11 4.57 -2.12 9.15
C VAL A 11 5.99 -2.21 9.72
N TRP A 12 6.13 -2.97 10.81
CA TRP A 12 7.41 -3.23 11.48
C TRP A 12 7.90 -4.66 11.20
N ALA A 13 9.21 -4.83 11.08
CA ALA A 13 9.83 -6.14 10.96
C ALA A 13 11.18 -6.17 11.68
N ASP A 14 11.53 -7.31 12.26
CA ASP A 14 12.87 -7.52 12.78
C ASP A 14 13.88 -7.62 11.62
N ALA A 15 15.13 -7.22 11.90
CA ALA A 15 16.23 -7.45 10.98
C ALA A 15 16.47 -8.94 10.77
N ARG A 16 17.09 -9.29 9.64
CA ARG A 16 17.67 -10.63 9.45
C ARG A 16 18.82 -10.87 10.43
N PRO A 17 19.27 -12.13 10.62
CA PRO A 17 20.37 -12.44 11.54
C PRO A 17 21.68 -11.67 11.26
N ASP A 18 21.90 -11.25 10.02
CA ASP A 18 23.06 -10.45 9.59
C ASP A 18 22.85 -8.93 9.76
N GLY A 19 21.72 -8.51 10.33
CA GLY A 19 21.35 -7.11 10.51
C GLY A 19 20.75 -6.46 9.27
N SER A 20 20.61 -7.16 8.14
CA SER A 20 20.04 -6.61 6.92
C SER A 20 18.50 -6.51 6.94
N PRO A 21 17.88 -5.72 6.04
CA PRO A 21 16.43 -5.64 5.89
C PRO A 21 15.75 -7.01 5.72
N PRO A 22 14.46 -7.15 6.12
CA PRO A 22 13.76 -8.43 6.14
C PRO A 22 13.60 -9.08 4.76
N ASN A 23 13.46 -8.28 3.70
CA ASN A 23 13.28 -8.73 2.33
C ASN A 23 13.96 -7.80 1.32
N ASN A 24 13.81 -8.12 0.03
CA ASN A 24 14.44 -7.40 -1.07
C ASN A 24 13.62 -6.22 -1.61
N TRP A 25 12.56 -5.78 -0.93
CA TRP A 25 11.72 -4.69 -1.43
C TRP A 25 12.49 -3.37 -1.50
N LEU A 26 12.22 -2.60 -2.55
CA LEU A 26 12.88 -1.33 -2.83
C LEU A 26 11.86 -0.19 -2.76
N SER A 27 12.32 0.98 -2.34
CA SER A 27 11.51 2.20 -2.42
C SER A 27 11.42 2.66 -3.88
N VAL A 28 10.26 3.18 -4.26
CA VAL A 28 10.02 3.86 -5.55
C VAL A 28 10.98 5.03 -5.73
N PHE A 29 11.34 5.72 -4.64
CA PHE A 29 12.23 6.88 -4.65
C PHE A 29 13.71 6.53 -4.40
N GLY A 30 14.04 5.24 -4.38
CA GLY A 30 15.40 4.74 -4.36
C GLY A 30 15.84 4.20 -3.00
N GLY A 31 16.74 3.21 -3.04
CA GLY A 31 17.21 2.49 -1.86
C GLY A 31 16.26 1.37 -1.41
N PRO A 32 16.58 0.68 -0.30
CA PRO A 32 15.69 -0.28 0.33
C PRO A 32 14.36 0.35 0.75
N ALA A 33 13.28 -0.41 0.75
CA ALA A 33 11.98 0.02 1.29
C ALA A 33 11.93 -0.04 2.83
N TRP A 34 13.07 -0.16 3.50
CA TRP A 34 13.15 -0.46 4.93
C TRP A 34 14.17 0.44 5.59
N GLU A 35 13.73 1.17 6.61
CA GLU A 35 14.57 2.08 7.39
C GLU A 35 14.63 1.62 8.85
N TRP A 36 15.81 1.72 9.47
CA TRP A 36 16.06 1.20 10.81
C TRP A 36 15.62 2.20 11.89
N GLU A 37 14.82 1.74 12.86
CA GLU A 37 14.41 2.54 14.03
C GLU A 37 15.13 2.03 15.30
N PRO A 38 16.15 2.76 15.80
CA PRO A 38 16.92 2.34 16.96
C PRO A 38 16.08 2.20 18.24
N ARG A 39 14.98 2.96 18.39
CA ARG A 39 14.10 2.90 19.58
C ARG A 39 13.25 1.64 19.65
N ARG A 40 13.19 0.84 18.59
CA ARG A 40 12.51 -0.46 18.53
C ARG A 40 13.46 -1.60 18.23
N GLY A 41 14.63 -1.31 17.65
CA GLY A 41 15.50 -2.33 17.08
C GLY A 41 14.77 -3.10 15.99
N GLN A 42 14.06 -2.38 15.11
CA GLN A 42 13.25 -2.94 14.01
C GLN A 42 13.37 -2.04 12.79
N TYR A 43 13.13 -2.62 11.62
CA TYR A 43 12.87 -1.88 10.39
C TYR A 43 11.40 -1.48 10.30
N TYR A 44 11.11 -0.32 9.71
CA TYR A 44 9.78 0.03 9.23
C TYR A 44 9.74 0.11 7.71
N LEU A 45 8.60 -0.27 7.13
CA LEU A 45 8.36 -0.18 5.68
C LEU A 45 8.13 1.26 5.26
N HIS A 46 8.74 1.66 4.14
CA HIS A 46 8.39 2.85 3.39
C HIS A 46 8.51 2.56 1.88
N ASN A 47 7.38 2.50 1.17
CA ASN A 47 7.40 2.33 -0.29
C ASN A 47 7.91 3.59 -1.02
N PHE A 48 7.82 4.75 -0.36
CA PHE A 48 8.22 6.05 -0.89
C PHE A 48 9.39 6.63 -0.07
N LEU A 49 9.30 7.89 0.38
CA LEU A 49 10.34 8.51 1.19
C LEU A 49 10.41 7.86 2.57
N LYS A 50 11.58 7.87 3.20
CA LYS A 50 11.75 7.37 4.58
C LYS A 50 10.89 8.14 5.60
N GLU A 51 10.54 9.38 5.30
CA GLU A 51 9.61 10.22 6.06
C GLU A 51 8.14 9.82 5.89
N GLN A 52 7.83 8.89 4.99
CA GLN A 52 6.49 8.37 4.70
C GLN A 52 6.40 6.88 5.10
N PRO A 53 6.36 6.56 6.40
CA PRO A 53 6.22 5.18 6.86
C PRO A 53 4.83 4.64 6.48
N ASP A 54 4.81 3.44 5.88
CA ASP A 54 3.57 2.80 5.45
C ASP A 54 2.73 2.32 6.65
N LEU A 55 1.45 2.64 6.60
CA LEU A 55 0.46 2.13 7.55
C LEU A 55 0.22 0.63 7.35
N ASN A 56 -0.05 -0.07 8.44
CA ASN A 56 -0.37 -1.49 8.41
C ASN A 56 -1.87 -1.70 8.23
N PHE A 57 -2.37 -1.84 6.99
CA PHE A 57 -3.81 -2.06 6.72
C PHE A 57 -4.31 -3.43 7.21
N HIS A 58 -3.42 -4.32 7.66
CA HIS A 58 -3.83 -5.55 8.35
C HIS A 58 -4.33 -5.31 9.76
N ASN A 59 -4.04 -4.13 10.33
CA ASN A 59 -4.51 -3.72 11.64
C ASN A 59 -5.91 -3.07 11.51
N PRO A 60 -6.94 -3.63 12.17
CA PRO A 60 -8.30 -3.08 12.08
C PRO A 60 -8.42 -1.65 12.63
N ASP A 61 -7.64 -1.28 13.66
CA ASP A 61 -7.66 0.07 14.23
C ASP A 61 -7.17 1.12 13.23
N VAL A 62 -6.24 0.74 12.35
CA VAL A 62 -5.76 1.59 11.25
C VAL A 62 -6.87 1.80 10.22
N ILE A 63 -7.57 0.73 9.85
CA ILE A 63 -8.70 0.82 8.93
C ILE A 63 -9.80 1.71 9.51
N GLU A 64 -10.17 1.51 10.77
CA GLU A 64 -11.16 2.36 11.46
C GLU A 64 -10.73 3.82 11.51
N ALA A 65 -9.46 4.11 11.82
CA ALA A 65 -8.93 5.46 11.82
C ALA A 65 -8.99 6.12 10.43
N LEU A 66 -8.64 5.40 9.36
CA LEU A 66 -8.71 5.89 7.99
C LEU A 66 -10.16 6.16 7.55
N LEU A 67 -11.10 5.28 7.89
CA LEU A 67 -12.51 5.47 7.62
C LEU A 67 -13.07 6.68 8.41
N ALA A 68 -12.66 6.87 9.65
CA ALA A 68 -13.04 8.04 10.45
C ALA A 68 -12.51 9.36 9.82
N GLN A 69 -11.31 9.35 9.24
CA GLN A 69 -10.76 10.49 8.49
C GLN A 69 -11.56 10.76 7.22
N ALA A 70 -11.94 9.73 6.46
CA ALA A 70 -12.82 9.89 5.31
C ALA A 70 -14.19 10.45 5.73
N GLU A 71 -14.79 9.91 6.79
CA GLU A 71 -16.09 10.37 7.30
C GLU A 71 -16.04 11.83 7.78
N PHE A 72 -14.93 12.26 8.39
CA PHE A 72 -14.73 13.65 8.77
C PHE A 72 -14.89 14.60 7.58
N TRP A 73 -14.37 14.23 6.41
CA TRP A 73 -14.52 15.02 5.19
C TRP A 73 -15.93 14.88 4.59
N LEU A 74 -16.50 13.67 4.54
CA LEU A 74 -17.87 13.47 4.05
C LEU A 74 -18.90 14.32 4.82
N LYS A 75 -18.77 14.42 6.15
CA LYS A 75 -19.61 15.30 7.00
C LYS A 75 -19.50 16.78 6.65
N ARG A 76 -18.51 17.19 5.85
CA ARG A 76 -18.30 18.56 5.36
C ARG A 76 -18.74 18.74 3.90
N GLY A 77 -19.34 17.72 3.29
CA GLY A 77 -19.94 17.80 1.97
C GLY A 77 -18.99 17.56 0.81
N VAL A 78 -17.84 16.89 1.02
CA VAL A 78 -16.99 16.45 -0.10
C VAL A 78 -17.69 15.32 -0.85
N ASN A 79 -17.69 15.33 -2.19
CA ASN A 79 -18.45 14.40 -3.03
C ASN A 79 -17.68 13.16 -3.49
N GLY A 80 -16.54 12.86 -2.87
CA GLY A 80 -15.70 11.73 -3.25
C GLY A 80 -14.24 11.90 -2.87
N PHE A 81 -13.46 10.87 -3.18
CA PHE A 81 -12.04 10.79 -2.88
C PHE A 81 -11.27 10.27 -4.09
N ARG A 82 -10.13 10.92 -4.36
CA ARG A 82 -9.03 10.31 -5.11
C ARG A 82 -8.09 9.67 -4.09
N LEU A 83 -7.95 8.35 -4.16
CA LEU A 83 -7.14 7.55 -3.22
C LEU A 83 -5.73 7.40 -3.78
N ASP A 84 -4.82 8.20 -3.24
CA ASP A 84 -3.39 8.21 -3.59
C ASP A 84 -2.73 6.86 -3.33
N ALA A 85 -1.93 6.39 -4.31
CA ALA A 85 -1.08 5.21 -4.22
C ALA A 85 -1.75 4.00 -3.54
N ILE A 86 -3.07 3.82 -3.74
CA ILE A 86 -3.86 3.03 -2.81
C ILE A 86 -3.56 1.53 -2.91
N ASP A 87 -3.03 1.11 -4.06
CA ASP A 87 -2.54 -0.25 -4.23
C ASP A 87 -1.33 -0.59 -3.34
N TYR A 88 -0.66 0.37 -2.72
CA TYR A 88 0.37 0.12 -1.71
C TYR A 88 -0.19 -0.13 -0.29
N GLY A 89 -1.49 0.11 -0.05
CA GLY A 89 -2.06 0.04 1.30
C GLY A 89 -1.89 -1.32 1.99
N VAL A 90 -1.88 -2.42 1.23
CA VAL A 90 -1.69 -3.77 1.78
C VAL A 90 -0.42 -4.40 1.23
N HIS A 91 0.41 -4.93 2.15
CA HIS A 91 1.62 -5.71 1.86
C HIS A 91 1.42 -7.21 2.18
N ASP A 92 2.29 -8.08 1.68
CA ASP A 92 2.32 -9.50 2.02
C ASP A 92 2.79 -9.72 3.47
N ARG A 93 1.93 -10.24 4.35
CA ARG A 93 2.27 -10.52 5.77
C ARG A 93 3.47 -11.44 5.95
N ARG A 94 3.78 -12.28 4.96
CA ARG A 94 4.93 -13.19 4.98
C ARG A 94 6.24 -12.51 4.56
N LEU A 95 6.18 -11.24 4.17
CA LEU A 95 7.31 -10.43 3.75
C LEU A 95 8.16 -11.12 2.68
N ARG A 96 7.54 -11.85 1.74
CA ARG A 96 8.28 -12.60 0.72
C ARG A 96 9.03 -11.67 -0.23
N ASN A 97 10.21 -12.11 -0.66
CA ASN A 97 10.99 -11.41 -1.67
C ASN A 97 10.21 -11.32 -2.99
N ASN A 98 10.22 -10.14 -3.61
CA ASN A 98 9.76 -9.97 -4.98
C ASN A 98 10.68 -10.72 -5.96
N PRO A 99 10.13 -11.40 -6.98
CA PRO A 99 10.95 -12.01 -8.01
C PRO A 99 11.59 -10.95 -8.92
N PRO A 100 12.78 -11.23 -9.50
CA PRO A 100 13.38 -10.33 -10.47
C PRO A 100 12.52 -10.23 -11.73
N ARG A 101 12.52 -9.07 -12.36
CA ARG A 101 11.85 -8.82 -13.64
C ARG A 101 12.79 -9.18 -14.79
N PRO A 102 12.42 -10.09 -15.71
CA PRO A 102 13.19 -10.37 -16.91
C PRO A 102 13.42 -9.10 -17.73
N ARG A 103 14.63 -8.94 -18.26
CA ARG A 103 14.94 -7.85 -19.19
C ARG A 103 14.24 -8.11 -20.52
N SER A 104 13.03 -7.58 -20.71
CA SER A 104 12.34 -7.63 -22.00
C SER A 104 12.60 -6.34 -22.79
N LYS A 105 12.80 -6.47 -24.12
CA LYS A 105 12.89 -5.33 -25.04
C LYS A 105 11.56 -4.55 -25.18
N SER A 106 10.44 -5.13 -24.77
CA SER A 106 9.08 -4.56 -24.92
C SER A 106 8.45 -4.05 -23.62
N ALA A 107 9.10 -4.23 -22.46
CA ALA A 107 8.52 -3.93 -21.15
C ALA A 107 8.65 -2.45 -20.70
N ASN A 108 9.13 -1.58 -21.58
CA ASN A 108 9.43 -0.17 -21.31
C ASN A 108 8.22 0.75 -21.54
N THR A 109 7.10 0.49 -20.86
CA THR A 109 5.99 1.46 -20.82
C THR A 109 5.80 2.10 -19.44
N SER A 110 6.70 1.83 -18.49
CA SER A 110 6.72 2.46 -17.18
C SER A 110 7.95 3.35 -17.04
N ASP A 111 7.77 4.58 -16.56
CA ASP A 111 8.84 5.56 -16.26
C ASP A 111 9.89 5.02 -15.27
N LEU A 112 9.58 3.92 -14.57
CA LEU A 112 10.46 3.27 -13.61
C LEU A 112 11.32 2.15 -14.24
N ALA A 113 11.20 1.86 -15.53
CA ALA A 113 11.90 0.75 -16.19
C ALA A 113 13.45 0.83 -16.11
N GLY A 114 14.01 2.02 -15.90
CA GLY A 114 15.45 2.22 -15.67
C GLY A 114 15.87 2.21 -14.20
N SER A 115 14.92 2.23 -13.26
CA SER A 115 15.21 2.28 -11.82
C SER A 115 15.43 0.88 -11.23
N PRO A 116 16.20 0.75 -10.13
CA PRO A 116 16.29 -0.50 -9.39
C PRO A 116 14.93 -1.08 -8.96
N PHE A 117 13.96 -0.22 -8.62
CA PHE A 117 12.59 -0.63 -8.31
C PHE A 117 11.93 -1.37 -9.48
N GLY A 118 12.06 -0.84 -10.70
CA GLY A 118 11.51 -1.45 -11.91
C GLY A 118 12.14 -2.79 -12.31
N MET A 119 13.26 -3.18 -11.68
CA MET A 119 13.93 -4.47 -11.90
C MET A 119 13.28 -5.64 -11.15
N GLN A 120 12.24 -5.38 -10.36
CA GLN A 120 11.48 -6.41 -9.64
C GLN A 120 10.03 -6.47 -10.10
N PHE A 121 9.45 -7.67 -10.13
CA PHE A 121 8.00 -7.82 -10.21
C PHE A 121 7.41 -7.51 -8.83
N GLN A 122 6.66 -6.42 -8.75
CA GLN A 122 6.05 -5.90 -7.52
C GLN A 122 4.85 -6.77 -7.09
N ARG A 123 5.13 -8.00 -6.65
CA ARG A 123 4.13 -9.05 -6.40
C ARG A 123 3.67 -9.12 -4.95
N TYR A 124 4.57 -8.79 -4.02
CA TYR A 124 4.35 -9.01 -2.59
C TYR A 124 4.33 -7.72 -1.79
N ASN A 125 4.98 -6.66 -2.25
CA ASN A 125 5.03 -5.38 -1.55
C ASN A 125 3.78 -4.50 -1.75
N LYS A 126 2.95 -4.77 -2.77
CA LYS A 126 1.76 -3.99 -3.09
C LYS A 126 0.71 -4.83 -3.85
N ALA A 127 -0.40 -4.19 -4.22
CA ALA A 127 -1.46 -4.67 -5.09
C ALA A 127 -2.02 -6.03 -4.65
N ARG A 128 -2.16 -6.17 -3.34
CA ARG A 128 -2.57 -7.39 -2.64
C ARG A 128 -4.09 -7.57 -2.81
N PRO A 129 -4.58 -8.78 -3.09
CA PRO A 129 -6.03 -9.02 -3.28
C PRO A 129 -6.85 -8.66 -2.03
N GLU A 130 -6.25 -8.79 -0.85
CA GLU A 130 -6.89 -8.50 0.44
C GLU A 130 -7.30 -7.02 0.59
N LEU A 131 -6.71 -6.10 -0.19
CA LEU A 131 -7.02 -4.65 -0.13
C LEU A 131 -8.50 -4.33 -0.37
N ALA A 132 -9.15 -5.06 -1.26
CA ALA A 132 -10.56 -4.83 -1.57
C ALA A 132 -11.46 -5.10 -0.36
N ASP A 133 -11.20 -6.19 0.36
CA ASP A 133 -11.97 -6.57 1.54
C ASP A 133 -11.60 -5.73 2.77
N LEU A 134 -10.32 -5.46 2.95
CA LEU A 134 -9.80 -4.72 4.10
C LEU A 134 -10.16 -3.23 4.07
N PHE A 135 -10.23 -2.61 2.90
CA PHE A 135 -10.38 -1.16 2.80
C PHE A 135 -11.47 -0.69 1.83
N PHE A 136 -11.48 -1.17 0.58
CA PHE A 136 -12.42 -0.62 -0.41
C PHE A 136 -13.88 -0.90 -0.09
N LYS A 137 -14.24 -2.14 0.28
CA LYS A 137 -15.62 -2.46 0.67
C LYS A 137 -16.07 -1.70 1.92
N PRO A 138 -15.28 -1.61 3.01
CA PRO A 138 -15.61 -0.72 4.13
C PRO A 138 -15.77 0.76 3.73
N LEU A 139 -14.89 1.27 2.86
CA LEU A 139 -14.96 2.66 2.39
C LEU A 139 -16.21 2.92 1.55
N ARG A 140 -16.55 2.01 0.62
CA ARG A 140 -17.79 2.08 -0.17
C ARG A 140 -19.03 2.09 0.74
N ARG A 141 -19.10 1.17 1.71
CA ARG A 141 -20.19 1.14 2.70
C ARG A 141 -20.29 2.44 3.49
N LEU A 142 -19.16 3.09 3.77
CA LEU A 142 -19.14 4.38 4.44
C LEU A 142 -19.71 5.47 3.53
N THR A 143 -19.24 5.58 2.28
CA THR A 143 -19.69 6.60 1.32
C THR A 143 -21.16 6.42 0.97
N ASP A 144 -21.65 5.18 0.78
CA ASP A 144 -23.08 4.90 0.51
C ASP A 144 -24.07 5.55 1.50
N ARG A 145 -23.63 5.87 2.73
CA ARG A 145 -24.45 6.55 3.75
C ARG A 145 -24.61 8.06 3.50
N TYR A 146 -23.75 8.65 2.67
CA TYR A 146 -23.71 10.06 2.32
C TYR A 146 -24.19 10.27 0.86
N GLY A 147 -24.11 9.25 0.00
CA GLY A 147 -24.64 9.24 -1.35
C GLY A 147 -23.89 8.28 -2.28
N GLU A 148 -23.99 8.49 -3.59
CA GLU A 148 -23.12 7.84 -4.58
C GLU A 148 -21.84 8.67 -4.78
N GLU A 149 -21.04 8.87 -3.72
CA GLU A 149 -19.77 9.58 -3.87
C GLU A 149 -18.79 8.82 -4.74
N LEU A 150 -17.98 9.57 -5.49
CA LEU A 150 -16.98 9.03 -6.40
C LEU A 150 -15.73 8.56 -5.64
N LEU A 151 -15.36 7.30 -5.82
CA LEU A 151 -14.12 6.71 -5.35
C LEU A 151 -13.20 6.40 -6.54
N LEU A 152 -12.18 7.23 -6.71
CA LEU A 152 -11.15 7.09 -7.75
C LEU A 152 -9.84 6.57 -7.13
N GLY A 153 -9.49 5.32 -7.38
CA GLY A 153 -8.19 4.77 -6.94
C GLY A 153 -7.06 5.09 -7.89
N GLU A 154 -5.86 5.36 -7.37
CA GLU A 154 -4.64 5.30 -8.18
C GLU A 154 -4.03 3.90 -8.12
N ILE A 155 -4.08 3.16 -9.22
CA ILE A 155 -3.47 1.84 -9.35
C ILE A 155 -2.34 1.89 -10.39
N SER A 156 -1.16 1.39 -10.05
CA SER A 156 0.06 1.52 -10.84
C SER A 156 0.81 0.21 -11.01
N GLY A 157 1.56 0.10 -12.11
CA GLY A 157 2.45 -1.02 -12.39
C GLY A 157 1.85 -2.08 -13.31
N GLU A 158 2.49 -3.24 -13.35
CA GLU A 158 2.16 -4.30 -14.29
C GLU A 158 0.83 -4.98 -13.91
N GLY A 159 -0.05 -5.15 -14.89
CA GLY A 159 -1.39 -5.69 -14.65
C GLY A 159 -2.36 -4.69 -14.01
N ALA A 160 -2.01 -3.40 -13.93
CA ALA A 160 -2.86 -2.37 -13.34
C ALA A 160 -4.29 -2.38 -13.90
N ILE A 161 -4.46 -2.43 -15.23
CA ILE A 161 -5.80 -2.50 -15.87
C ILE A 161 -6.62 -3.69 -15.34
N GLY A 162 -6.00 -4.87 -15.22
CA GLY A 162 -6.68 -6.05 -14.68
C GLY A 162 -7.05 -5.87 -13.21
N ARG A 163 -6.16 -5.27 -12.42
CA ARG A 163 -6.39 -4.98 -11.00
C ARG A 163 -7.47 -3.92 -10.80
N MET A 164 -7.48 -2.88 -11.63
CA MET A 164 -8.50 -1.83 -11.66
C MET A 164 -9.87 -2.47 -11.89
N ALA A 165 -9.99 -3.37 -12.88
CA ALA A 165 -11.21 -4.12 -13.13
C ALA A 165 -11.63 -4.99 -11.92
N GLU A 166 -10.68 -5.66 -11.26
CA GLU A 166 -10.97 -6.45 -10.04
C GLU A 166 -11.49 -5.57 -8.89
N TYR A 167 -10.88 -4.41 -8.66
CA TYR A 167 -11.25 -3.49 -7.57
C TYR A 167 -12.56 -2.74 -7.83
N SER A 168 -12.91 -2.49 -9.10
CA SER A 168 -14.20 -1.90 -9.47
C SER A 168 -15.34 -2.93 -9.48
N ALA A 169 -15.13 -4.14 -10.03
CA ALA A 169 -16.17 -5.15 -10.14
C ALA A 169 -16.67 -5.67 -8.77
N GLY A 170 -15.83 -5.58 -7.73
CA GLY A 170 -16.15 -6.02 -6.36
C GLY A 170 -17.00 -5.05 -5.53
N GLY A 171 -17.48 -3.94 -6.12
CA GLY A 171 -18.21 -2.88 -5.40
C GLY A 171 -17.31 -2.07 -4.47
N GLY A 172 -16.04 -1.90 -4.83
CA GLY A 172 -15.07 -1.14 -4.04
C GLY A 172 -14.87 0.28 -4.56
N LEU A 173 -14.30 0.39 -5.76
CA LEU A 173 -14.00 1.66 -6.44
C LEU A 173 -14.93 1.88 -7.63
N ASP A 174 -15.26 3.14 -7.93
CA ASP A 174 -16.05 3.45 -9.13
C ASP A 174 -15.16 3.44 -10.37
N ILE A 175 -13.95 3.97 -10.24
CA ILE A 175 -12.91 4.00 -11.27
C ILE A 175 -11.56 3.79 -10.58
N ALA A 176 -10.67 3.04 -11.21
CA ALA A 176 -9.33 2.77 -10.72
C ALA A 176 -8.34 2.88 -11.87
#